data_AF-A0A950SW40-F1
#
_entry.id   AF-A0A950SW40-F1
#
_cell.length_a   1.000
_cell.length_b   1.000
_cell.length_c   1.000
_cell.angle_alpha   90.00
_cell.angle_beta   90.00
_cell.angle_gamma   90.00
#
_symmetry.space_group_name_H-M   'P 1'
#
loop_
_entity.id
_entity.type
_entity.pdbx_description
1 polymer ?
#
loop_
_entity_poly.entity_id
_entity_poly.type
_entity_poly.pdbx_seq_one_letter_code
_entity_poly.pdbx_strand_id
1 'polypeptide(L)'
;MTQRYSRSAAGSLAGCAAAVLAGAAVHAQTDEIQVYDAEINPPGQFSLQLHNNYTPIGRKEADFPGGITPNHTLNGVPEWALGITDWLELGAYAPLYSWTGTGRVLIDGAKLRA
;
A
#
# COMPACT_ATOMS: atom_id res chain seq x y z
N MET A 1 51.59 -3.92 7.85
CA MET A 1 50.53 -2.93 7.56
C MET A 1 49.38 -3.65 6.88
N THR A 2 48.35 -4.00 7.64
CA THR A 2 47.15 -4.68 7.12
C THR A 2 45.99 -4.30 8.02
N GLN A 3 45.23 -3.28 7.62
CA GLN A 3 44.03 -2.84 8.33
C GLN A 3 42.84 -3.64 7.79
N ARG A 4 42.18 -4.42 8.66
CA ARG A 4 40.94 -5.13 8.35
C ARG A 4 39.77 -4.18 8.56
N TYR A 5 38.99 -3.93 7.51
CA TYR A 5 37.71 -3.21 7.59
C TYR A 5 36.68 -4.07 8.35
N SER A 6 36.18 -3.57 9.49
CA SER A 6 35.08 -4.21 10.23
C SER A 6 33.73 -3.74 9.69
N ARG A 7 32.84 -4.72 9.51
CA ARG A 7 31.46 -4.61 9.00
C ARG A 7 30.54 -4.04 10.07
N SER A 8 29.87 -2.91 9.81
CA SER A 8 28.76 -2.44 10.67
C SER A 8 27.74 -1.57 9.92
N ALA A 9 27.28 -1.98 8.74
CA ALA A 9 26.14 -1.30 8.07
C ALA A 9 24.84 -2.11 8.11
N ALA A 10 24.92 -3.41 8.42
CA ALA A 10 23.77 -4.33 8.35
C ALA A 10 22.75 -4.15 9.49
N GLY A 11 23.15 -3.55 10.63
CA GLY A 11 22.26 -3.40 11.78
C GLY A 11 21.21 -2.29 11.63
N SER A 12 21.54 -1.21 10.93
CA SER A 12 20.68 -0.02 10.88
C SER A 12 19.49 -0.16 9.92
N LEU A 13 19.63 -0.95 8.85
CA LEU A 13 18.53 -1.21 7.90
C LEU A 13 17.44 -2.11 8.50
N ALA A 14 17.82 -3.11 9.30
CA ALA A 14 16.87 -3.99 9.98
C ALA A 14 16.05 -3.26 11.06
N GLY A 15 16.66 -2.29 11.75
CA GLY A 15 15.98 -1.47 12.77
C GLY A 15 14.91 -0.53 12.20
N CYS A 16 15.16 0.06 11.03
CA CYS A 16 14.17 0.92 10.36
C CYS A 16 12.96 0.14 9.86
N ALA A 17 13.14 -1.10 9.39
CA ALA A 17 12.04 -1.95 8.94
C ALA A 17 11.10 -2.36 10.09
N ALA A 18 11.66 -2.62 11.28
CA ALA A 18 10.87 -2.96 12.47
C ALA A 18 10.07 -1.78 13.03
N ALA A 19 10.57 -0.54 12.89
CA ALA A 19 9.87 0.66 13.35
C ALA A 19 8.60 0.99 12.54
N VAL A 20 8.54 0.57 11.26
CA VAL A 20 7.34 0.72 10.41
C VAL A 20 6.21 -0.23 10.84
N LEU A 21 6.54 -1.34 11.51
CA LEU A 21 5.57 -2.34 11.98
C LEU A 21 4.92 -1.98 13.33
N ALA A 22 5.40 -0.95 14.03
CA ALA A 22 4.77 -0.42 15.24
C ALA A 22 3.56 0.45 14.86
N GLY A 23 2.55 -0.17 14.23
CA GLY A 23 1.34 0.49 13.76
C GLY A 23 0.51 1.03 14.92
N ALA A 24 0.26 2.33 14.90
CA ALA A 24 -0.94 2.87 15.53
C ALA A 24 -2.17 2.14 14.94
N ALA A 25 -3.27 2.04 15.69
CA ALA A 25 -4.53 1.57 15.15
C ALA A 25 -5.01 2.53 14.05
N VAL A 26 -4.60 2.27 12.81
CA VAL A 26 -5.08 2.99 11.63
C VAL A 26 -6.34 2.28 11.18
N HIS A 27 -7.46 3.01 11.20
CA HIS A 27 -8.68 2.56 10.55
C HIS A 27 -8.45 2.64 9.05
N ALA A 28 -8.00 1.54 8.47
CA ALA A 28 -7.82 1.47 7.04
C ALA A 28 -9.17 1.57 6.33
N GLN A 29 -9.16 2.28 5.21
CA GLN A 29 -10.28 2.24 4.27
C GLN A 29 -10.56 0.77 3.91
N THR A 30 -11.83 0.38 3.79
CA THR A 30 -12.18 -0.87 3.10
C THR A 30 -11.56 -0.83 1.71
N ASP A 31 -10.81 -1.90 1.37
CA ASP A 31 -10.04 -2.04 0.13
C ASP A 31 -10.81 -1.50 -1.08
N GLU A 32 -10.12 -0.77 -1.96
CA GLU A 32 -10.65 -0.40 -3.27
C GLU A 32 -10.88 -1.66 -4.13
N ILE A 33 -11.81 -1.57 -5.09
CA ILE A 33 -12.16 -2.67 -5.99
C ILE A 33 -11.02 -2.96 -6.98
N GLN A 34 -10.17 -3.92 -6.64
CA GLN A 34 -9.06 -4.33 -7.48
C GLN A 34 -9.50 -5.38 -8.50
N VAL A 35 -9.19 -5.15 -9.77
CA VAL A 35 -9.42 -6.13 -10.85
C VAL A 35 -8.08 -6.67 -11.28
N TYR A 36 -7.88 -7.97 -11.07
CA TYR A 36 -6.68 -8.70 -11.45
C TYR A 36 -6.95 -9.57 -12.67
N ASP A 37 -5.98 -9.67 -13.58
CA ASP A 37 -5.81 -10.89 -14.34
C ASP A 37 -5.13 -11.95 -13.46
N ALA A 38 -5.18 -13.22 -13.85
CA ALA A 38 -4.56 -14.29 -13.07
C ALA A 38 -3.04 -14.39 -13.30
N GLU A 39 -2.43 -13.37 -13.91
CA GLU A 39 -1.02 -13.37 -14.24
C GLU A 39 -0.18 -12.92 -13.04
N ILE A 40 1.06 -13.42 -12.98
CA ILE A 40 2.07 -12.96 -12.03
C ILE A 40 3.32 -12.57 -12.80
N ASN A 41 4.07 -11.60 -12.27
CA ASN A 41 5.34 -11.20 -12.86
C ASN A 41 6.32 -12.39 -12.94
N PRO A 42 7.00 -12.58 -14.08
CA PRO A 42 8.17 -13.45 -14.17
C PRO A 42 9.21 -13.18 -13.09
N PRO A 43 10.07 -14.16 -12.74
CA PRO A 43 11.14 -13.97 -11.77
C PRO A 43 12.02 -12.75 -12.08
N GLY A 44 12.13 -11.82 -11.13
CA GLY A 44 12.90 -10.59 -11.24
C GLY A 44 12.20 -9.44 -11.96
N GLN A 45 10.98 -9.64 -12.47
CA GLN A 45 10.20 -8.57 -13.11
C GLN A 45 9.43 -7.76 -12.06
N PHE A 46 9.49 -6.43 -12.20
CA PHE A 46 8.78 -5.48 -11.37
C PHE A 46 7.65 -4.83 -12.15
N SER A 47 6.52 -4.58 -11.48
CA SER A 47 5.40 -3.81 -12.03
C SER A 47 4.85 -2.81 -11.03
N LEU A 48 4.18 -1.79 -11.57
CA LEU A 48 3.40 -0.82 -10.83
C LEU A 48 2.01 -0.74 -11.46
N GLN A 49 0.99 -0.99 -10.67
CA GLN A 49 -0.41 -0.84 -11.04
C GLN A 49 -1.04 0.28 -10.21
N LEU A 50 -1.92 1.07 -10.82
CA LEU A 50 -2.61 2.17 -10.15
C LEU A 50 -4.10 1.84 -10.08
N HIS A 51 -4.58 1.59 -8.87
CA HIS A 51 -5.98 1.29 -8.59
C HIS A 51 -6.66 2.58 -8.12
N ASN A 52 -7.71 2.99 -8.81
CA ASN A 52 -8.44 4.22 -8.53
C ASN A 52 -9.94 4.02 -8.75
N ASN A 53 -10.72 4.32 -7.72
CA ASN A 53 -12.17 4.35 -7.79
C ASN A 53 -12.69 5.73 -7.37
N TYR A 54 -13.39 6.39 -8.29
CA TYR A 54 -14.08 7.64 -8.00
C TYR A 54 -15.58 7.38 -7.91
N THR A 55 -16.23 7.97 -6.89
CA THR A 55 -17.68 7.88 -6.71
C THR A 55 -18.33 9.25 -6.98
N PRO A 56 -18.81 9.51 -8.22
CA PRO A 56 -19.38 10.81 -8.57
C PRO A 56 -20.67 11.12 -7.80
N ILE A 57 -21.46 10.10 -7.48
CA ILE A 57 -22.68 10.22 -6.68
C ILE A 57 -22.69 9.03 -5.72
N GLY A 58 -22.68 9.31 -4.43
CA GLY A 58 -22.59 8.28 -3.38
C GLY A 58 -23.44 8.61 -2.17
N ARG A 59 -23.33 7.77 -1.15
CA ARG A 59 -23.91 8.04 0.16
C ARG A 59 -23.22 9.24 0.80
N LYS A 60 -24.01 10.08 1.46
CA LYS A 60 -23.54 11.34 2.09
C LYS A 60 -23.13 11.17 3.55
N GLU A 61 -23.43 10.02 4.13
CA GLU A 61 -23.03 9.64 5.48
C GLU A 61 -22.05 8.47 5.41
N ALA A 62 -21.15 8.40 6.40
CA ALA A 62 -20.27 7.25 6.59
C ALA A 62 -21.05 6.05 7.16
N ASP A 63 -20.62 4.83 6.84
CA ASP A 63 -21.26 3.59 7.38
C ASP A 63 -20.97 3.35 8.86
N PHE A 64 -19.86 3.88 9.35
CA PHE A 64 -19.40 3.70 10.72
C PHE A 64 -18.67 4.96 11.19
N PRO A 65 -18.57 5.18 12.52
CA PRO A 65 -17.85 6.32 13.07
C PRO A 65 -16.39 6.37 12.58
N GLY A 66 -16.01 7.50 11.98
CA GLY A 66 -14.66 7.68 11.42
C GLY A 66 -14.47 7.16 9.99
N GLY A 67 -15.49 6.54 9.40
CA GLY A 67 -15.45 6.10 7.99
C GLY A 67 -15.43 7.27 7.00
N ILE A 68 -14.96 7.00 5.78
CA ILE A 68 -14.92 7.97 4.69
C ILE A 68 -16.29 8.01 4.00
N THR A 69 -16.86 9.20 3.89
CA THR A 69 -18.08 9.42 3.09
C THR A 69 -17.76 9.20 1.60
N PRO A 70 -18.48 8.32 0.89
CA PRO A 70 -18.15 7.99 -0.50
C PRO A 70 -18.54 9.07 -1.52
N ASN A 71 -19.52 9.93 -1.23
CA ASN A 71 -19.97 10.94 -2.21
C ASN A 71 -18.84 11.91 -2.63
N HIS A 72 -18.57 11.99 -3.94
CA HIS A 72 -17.48 12.76 -4.56
C HIS A 72 -16.08 12.39 -4.05
N THR A 73 -15.90 11.16 -3.58
CA THR A 73 -14.61 10.70 -3.06
C THR A 73 -13.88 9.87 -4.11
N LEU A 74 -12.58 10.14 -4.27
CA LEU A 74 -11.62 9.30 -4.97
C LEU A 74 -10.86 8.47 -3.94
N ASN A 75 -10.88 7.16 -4.08
CA ASN A 75 -10.03 6.25 -3.32
C ASN A 75 -9.05 5.60 -4.28
N GLY A 76 -7.79 5.43 -3.87
CA GLY A 76 -6.82 4.76 -4.71
C GLY A 76 -5.64 4.20 -3.96
N VAL A 77 -4.86 3.40 -4.68
CA VAL A 77 -3.64 2.79 -4.17
C VAL A 77 -2.71 2.41 -5.31
N PRO A 78 -1.41 2.74 -5.22
CA PRO A 78 -0.38 2.13 -6.04
C PRO A 78 -0.07 0.73 -5.52
N GLU A 79 -0.16 -0.27 -6.39
CA GLU A 79 0.33 -1.62 -6.14
C GLU A 79 1.69 -1.81 -6.81
N TRP A 80 2.68 -2.09 -5.99
CA TRP A 80 4.04 -2.47 -6.38
C TRP A 80 4.11 -3.99 -6.37
N ALA A 81 4.64 -4.61 -7.41
CA ALA A 81 4.79 -6.06 -7.45
C ALA A 81 6.18 -6.49 -7.98
N LEU A 82 6.71 -7.57 -7.43
CA LEU A 82 7.97 -8.18 -7.83
C LEU A 82 7.81 -9.71 -7.94
N GLY A 83 8.03 -10.25 -9.12
CA GLY A 83 8.10 -11.70 -9.34
C GLY A 83 9.32 -12.29 -8.66
N ILE A 84 9.13 -13.29 -7.81
CA ILE A 84 10.21 -13.98 -7.09
C ILE A 84 10.51 -15.33 -7.75
N THR A 85 9.47 -16.11 -8.01
CA THR A 85 9.51 -17.37 -8.77
C THR A 85 8.40 -17.37 -9.81
N ASP A 86 8.33 -18.42 -10.62
CA ASP A 86 7.24 -18.68 -11.56
C ASP A 86 5.88 -18.99 -10.89
N TRP A 87 5.82 -18.98 -9.55
CA TRP A 87 4.60 -19.21 -8.76
C TRP A 87 4.44 -18.23 -7.59
N LEU A 88 5.42 -17.37 -7.32
CA LEU A 88 5.41 -16.42 -6.20
C LEU A 88 5.70 -15.01 -6.69
N GLU A 89 4.82 -14.09 -6.32
CA GLU A 89 4.99 -12.66 -6.51
C GLU A 89 4.74 -11.93 -5.20
N LEU A 90 5.66 -11.05 -4.81
CA LEU A 90 5.45 -10.19 -3.65
C LEU A 90 4.85 -8.86 -4.09
N GLY A 91 3.74 -8.49 -3.46
CA GLY A 91 3.02 -7.25 -3.70
C GLY A 91 3.04 -6.33 -2.48
N ALA A 92 3.01 -5.02 -2.72
CA ALA A 92 2.79 -4.01 -1.70
C ALA A 92 1.80 -2.96 -2.23
N TYR A 93 0.78 -2.66 -1.43
CA TYR A 93 -0.19 -1.62 -1.68
C TYR A 93 0.18 -0.44 -0.80
N ALA A 94 0.77 0.61 -1.38
CA ALA A 94 1.23 1.73 -0.58
C ALA A 94 1.46 3.01 -1.40
N PRO A 95 0.96 4.18 -0.94
CA PRO A 95 -0.02 4.34 0.14
C PRO A 95 -1.45 4.05 -0.35
N LEU A 96 -2.31 3.54 0.52
CA LEU A 96 -3.76 3.70 0.35
C LEU A 96 -4.10 5.17 0.61
N TYR A 97 -4.83 5.80 -0.30
CA TYR A 97 -5.18 7.21 -0.19
C TYR A 97 -6.63 7.49 -0.55
N SER A 98 -7.15 8.56 0.05
CA SER A 98 -8.46 9.10 -0.27
C SER A 98 -8.39 10.61 -0.50
N TRP A 99 -9.06 11.08 -1.55
CA TRP A 99 -9.43 12.47 -1.72
C TRP A 99 -10.95 12.58 -1.59
N THR A 100 -11.39 13.04 -0.43
CA THR A 100 -12.81 13.11 -0.06
C THR A 100 -13.55 14.22 -0.80
N GLY A 101 -14.87 14.09 -0.94
CA GLY A 101 -15.74 15.12 -1.52
C GLY A 101 -15.75 16.46 -0.79
N THR A 102 -15.20 16.52 0.44
CA THR A 102 -15.00 17.77 1.20
C THR A 102 -13.64 18.42 0.94
N GLY A 103 -12.80 17.80 0.11
CA GLY A 103 -11.46 18.27 -0.24
C GLY A 103 -10.34 17.76 0.67
N ARG A 104 -10.62 16.94 1.68
CA ARG A 104 -9.58 16.34 2.54
C ARG A 104 -8.81 15.25 1.79
N VAL A 105 -7.49 15.25 1.94
CA VAL A 105 -6.60 14.17 1.49
C VAL A 105 -6.16 13.35 2.69
N LEU A 106 -6.28 12.03 2.59
CA LEU A 106 -6.00 11.08 3.66
C LEU A 106 -5.01 10.02 3.17
N ILE A 107 -4.20 9.51 4.10
CA ILE A 107 -3.41 8.30 3.92
C ILE A 107 -4.02 7.25 4.84
N ASP A 108 -4.63 6.25 4.21
CA ASP A 108 -5.52 5.30 4.87
C ASP A 108 -4.81 3.98 5.17
N GLY A 109 -3.54 3.84 4.80
CA GLY A 109 -2.70 2.73 5.24
C GLY A 109 -1.82 2.13 4.15
N ALA A 110 -1.41 0.89 4.38
CA ALA A 110 -0.64 0.07 3.46
C ALA A 110 -0.93 -1.41 3.71
N LYS A 111 -0.72 -2.26 2.70
CA LYS A 111 -0.93 -3.72 2.76
C LYS A 111 0.18 -4.44 2.01
N LEU A 112 0.54 -5.65 2.44
CA LEU A 112 1.44 -6.55 1.71
C LEU A 112 0.67 -7.76 1.17
N ARG A 113 1.17 -8.33 0.08
CA ARG A 113 0.65 -9.52 -0.62
C ARG A 113 1.80 -10.47 -0.98
N ALA A 114 1.52 -11.77 -1.01
CA ALA A 114 2.38 -12.83 -1.50
C ALA A 114 1.50 -13.94 -2.10
#